data_AF-G8BS74-F1
#
_entry.id   AF-G8BS74-F1
#
_cell.length_a   1.000
_cell.length_b   1.000
_cell.length_c   1.000
_cell.angle_alpha   90.00
_cell.angle_beta   90.00
_cell.angle_gamma   90.00
#
_symmetry.space_group_name_H-M   'P 1'
#
loop_
_entity.id
_entity.type
_entity.pdbx_description
1 polymer ?
#
loop_
_entity_poly.entity_id
_entity_poly.type
_entity_poly.pdbx_seq_one_letter_code
_entity_poly.pdbx_strand_id
1 'polypeptide(L)'
;MDKTVEDLFKQLKEASKTEEVNKNGNGTVSLEEEDISENKDVLQLDDDSKDTEKEFEKIEKNLRQLPKLQNEFDQLSKVSNNDEKKHEDIQGKKAVKLENREKSARSTTDWFTMPKVDSYKRDQVQRDLLLLKHRSALDPKRHYKKDKWKVPDRFSVGTIVEDKTEFFSSRMTNKQRKSTMLETLMADDDSNKYFKRKYAEIQDRKTSGKKGHYKKIKEMRKRK
;
A
#
# COMPACT_ATOMS: atom_id res chain seq x y z
N MET A 1 32.19 7.10 16.60
CA MET A 1 31.43 8.28 16.12
C MET A 1 30.45 8.57 17.23
N ASP A 2 30.66 9.71 17.90
CA ASP A 2 29.94 10.26 19.06
C ASP A 2 30.93 10.61 20.18
N LYS A 3 31.89 11.49 19.85
CA LYS A 3 32.54 12.32 20.87
C LYS A 3 31.54 13.42 21.17
N THR A 4 30.89 13.27 22.31
CA THR A 4 29.68 13.97 22.69
C THR A 4 29.95 15.46 22.84
N VAL A 5 28.94 16.26 22.54
CA VAL A 5 28.88 17.73 22.73
C VAL A 5 29.40 18.17 24.11
N GLU A 6 29.34 17.29 25.10
CA GLU A 6 29.86 17.45 26.46
C GLU A 6 31.38 17.65 26.52
N ASP A 7 32.15 16.99 25.64
CA ASP A 7 33.62 17.13 25.61
C ASP A 7 34.02 18.52 25.09
N LEU A 8 33.22 19.07 24.16
CA LEU A 8 33.39 20.41 23.62
C LEU A 8 33.02 21.49 24.66
N PHE A 9 31.96 21.28 25.44
CA PHE A 9 31.63 22.15 26.56
C PHE A 9 32.66 22.10 27.70
N LYS A 10 33.30 20.94 27.90
CA LYS A 10 34.37 20.78 28.88
C LYS A 10 35.62 21.57 28.49
N GLN A 11 36.01 21.53 27.21
CA GLN A 11 37.09 22.37 26.68
C GLN A 11 36.78 23.87 26.77
N LEU A 12 35.55 24.28 26.46
CA LEU A 12 35.14 25.69 26.59
C LEU A 12 35.20 26.17 28.05
N LYS A 13 34.80 25.31 29.00
CA LYS A 13 34.87 25.61 30.43
C LYS A 13 36.31 25.74 30.92
N GLU A 14 37.23 24.91 30.45
CA GLU A 14 38.66 25.04 30.77
C GLU A 14 39.27 26.32 30.20
N ALA A 15 38.92 26.70 28.96
CA ALA A 15 39.40 27.93 28.33
C ALA A 15 38.91 29.21 29.06
N SER A 16 37.65 29.23 29.52
CA SER A 16 37.14 30.36 30.33
C SER A 16 37.84 30.47 31.70
N LYS A 17 38.28 29.35 32.26
CA LYS A 17 38.96 29.30 33.56
C LYS A 17 40.40 29.80 33.48
N THR A 18 41.04 29.66 32.32
CA THR A 18 42.37 30.24 32.07
C THR A 18 42.35 31.76 31.91
N GLU A 19 41.21 32.37 31.55
CA GLU A 19 41.07 33.83 31.50
C GLU A 19 40.86 34.47 32.88
N GLU A 20 40.30 33.76 33.87
CA GLU A 20 40.09 34.31 35.22
C GLU A 20 41.36 34.32 36.10
N VAL A 21 42.40 33.55 35.76
CA VAL A 21 43.67 33.52 36.53
C VAL A 21 44.60 34.68 36.17
N ASN A 22 44.37 35.38 35.05
CA ASN A 22 45.15 36.55 34.63
C ASN A 22 44.56 37.91 35.09
N LYS A 23 43.66 37.90 36.08
CA LYS A 23 43.15 39.13 36.73
C LYS A 23 43.68 39.28 38.16
N ASN A 24 45.01 39.18 38.33
CA ASN A 24 45.69 39.64 39.54
C ASN A 24 47.04 40.26 39.14
N GLY A 25 46.96 41.40 38.46
CA GLY A 25 48.09 42.27 38.17
C GLY A 25 47.65 43.71 38.38
N ASN A 26 48.12 44.31 39.49
CA ASN A 26 48.04 45.74 39.73
C ASN A 26 48.64 46.50 38.53
N GLY A 27 47.79 47.22 37.81
CA GLY A 27 48.18 48.19 36.79
C GLY A 27 47.40 49.46 37.06
N THR A 28 48.11 50.48 37.53
CA THR A 28 47.63 51.85 37.70
C THR A 28 46.95 52.33 36.43
N VAL A 29 45.71 52.77 36.58
CA VAL A 29 44.92 53.44 35.55
C VAL A 29 45.52 54.83 35.32
N SER A 30 46.28 54.99 34.25
CA SER A 30 46.45 56.28 33.57
C SER A 30 45.42 56.33 32.46
N LEU A 31 44.38 57.12 32.69
CA LEU A 31 43.48 57.62 31.65
C LEU A 31 44.29 58.58 30.79
N GLU A 32 44.82 58.08 29.68
CA GLU A 32 45.18 58.93 28.54
C GLU A 32 43.95 58.95 27.65
N GLU A 33 43.24 60.07 27.66
CA GLU A 33 42.27 60.41 26.63
C GLU A 33 43.06 60.58 25.33
N GLU A 34 43.21 59.50 24.56
CA GLU A 34 43.60 59.66 23.16
C GLU A 34 42.43 60.34 22.45
N ASP A 35 42.64 61.63 22.16
CA ASP A 35 41.79 62.44 21.30
C ASP A 35 41.45 61.64 20.03
N ILE A 36 40.15 61.42 19.81
CA ILE A 36 39.58 60.73 18.64
C ILE A 36 39.92 61.46 17.30
N SER A 37 40.70 62.55 17.35
CA SER A 37 41.23 63.27 16.20
C SER A 37 42.45 62.62 15.53
N GLU A 38 43.05 61.57 16.11
CA GLU A 38 44.25 60.91 15.53
C GLU A 38 43.96 59.62 14.74
N ASN A 39 42.73 59.41 14.26
CA ASN A 39 42.53 58.50 13.13
C ASN A 39 43.10 59.15 11.86
N LYS A 40 44.39 58.89 11.57
CA LYS A 40 45.08 59.34 10.34
C LYS A 40 44.46 58.84 9.03
N ASP A 41 43.48 57.94 9.10
CA ASP A 41 42.77 57.36 7.97
C ASP A 41 41.53 58.16 7.52
N VAL A 42 41.25 59.32 8.13
CA VAL A 42 40.20 60.23 7.62
C VAL A 42 40.76 61.03 6.45
N LEU A 43 40.49 60.58 5.21
CA LEU A 43 40.80 61.34 4.00
C LEU A 43 40.00 62.64 3.95
N GLN A 44 40.69 63.79 3.91
CA GLN A 44 40.11 65.06 3.49
C GLN A 44 40.12 65.09 1.96
N LEU A 45 38.93 65.09 1.36
CA LEU A 45 38.72 65.10 -0.09
C LEU A 45 38.78 66.54 -0.62
N ASP A 46 39.95 66.98 -1.03
CA ASP A 46 40.09 68.16 -1.90
C ASP A 46 40.12 67.67 -3.35
N ASP A 47 39.02 67.92 -4.09
CA ASP A 47 38.65 67.31 -5.38
C ASP A 47 39.58 67.60 -6.59
N ASP A 48 40.74 68.24 -6.42
CA ASP A 48 41.52 68.81 -7.53
C ASP A 48 43.00 68.35 -7.67
N SER A 49 43.41 67.22 -7.09
CA SER A 49 44.80 66.71 -7.26
C SER A 49 44.92 65.31 -7.90
N LYS A 50 45.72 65.21 -8.98
CA LYS A 50 45.96 64.01 -9.81
C LYS A 50 46.60 62.81 -9.10
N ASP A 51 47.06 62.98 -7.86
CA ASP A 51 47.74 61.94 -7.11
C ASP A 51 46.80 61.16 -6.18
N THR A 52 45.60 61.69 -5.92
CA THR A 52 44.52 60.98 -5.20
C THR A 52 44.10 59.70 -5.92
N GLU A 53 44.02 59.69 -7.25
CA GLU A 53 43.67 58.51 -8.04
C GLU A 53 44.68 57.37 -7.89
N LYS A 54 45.98 57.69 -7.83
CA LYS A 54 47.03 56.68 -7.69
C LYS A 54 47.09 56.11 -6.27
N GLU A 55 46.83 56.94 -5.27
CA GLU A 55 46.70 56.49 -3.89
C GLU A 55 45.46 55.63 -3.70
N PHE A 56 44.34 56.00 -4.31
CA PHE A 56 43.12 55.21 -4.32
C PHE A 56 43.31 53.86 -5.04
N GLU A 57 44.01 53.82 -6.18
CA GLU A 57 44.39 52.56 -6.84
C GLU A 57 45.23 51.66 -5.94
N LYS A 58 46.12 52.25 -5.14
CA LYS A 58 46.99 51.52 -4.23
C LYS A 58 46.18 50.91 -3.08
N ILE A 59 45.22 51.67 -2.55
CA ILE A 59 44.26 51.20 -1.55
C ILE A 59 43.39 50.09 -2.15
N GLU A 60 42.91 50.24 -3.38
CA GLU A 60 42.09 49.23 -4.06
C GLU A 60 42.86 47.92 -4.28
N LYS A 61 44.13 48.01 -4.71
CA LYS A 61 45.03 46.85 -4.84
C LYS A 61 45.21 46.15 -3.49
N ASN A 62 45.34 46.91 -2.40
CA ASN A 62 45.50 46.37 -1.06
C ASN A 62 44.21 45.69 -0.55
N LEU A 63 43.04 46.33 -0.75
CA LEU A 63 41.73 45.76 -0.40
C LEU A 63 41.44 44.45 -1.13
N ARG A 64 41.92 44.30 -2.38
CA ARG A 64 41.78 43.05 -3.15
C ARG A 64 42.68 41.92 -2.66
N GLN A 65 43.80 42.25 -2.01
CA GLN A 65 44.77 41.28 -1.46
C GLN A 65 44.40 40.80 -0.04
N LEU A 66 43.46 41.46 0.63
CA LEU A 66 42.99 41.05 1.94
C LEU A 66 42.35 39.65 1.89
N PRO A 67 42.57 38.81 2.94
CA PRO A 67 41.96 37.49 3.02
C PRO A 67 40.45 37.63 3.07
N LYS A 68 39.79 37.13 2.02
CA LYS A 68 38.33 37.10 1.97
C LYS A 68 37.82 35.99 2.89
N LEU A 69 36.70 36.25 3.56
CA LEU A 69 36.00 35.23 4.33
C LEU A 69 35.51 34.14 3.37
N GLN A 70 36.15 32.97 3.43
CA GLN A 70 35.71 31.80 2.67
C GLN A 70 34.63 31.08 3.47
N ASN A 71 33.39 31.16 2.96
CA ASN A 71 32.27 30.42 3.50
C ASN A 71 31.94 29.28 2.54
N GLU A 72 31.93 28.04 3.04
CA GLU A 72 31.53 26.84 2.30
C GLU A 72 30.01 26.79 2.00
N PHE A 73 29.23 27.74 2.56
CA PHE A 73 27.78 27.80 2.41
C PHE A 73 27.34 28.08 0.95
N ASP A 74 28.02 28.97 0.25
CA ASP A 74 27.66 29.30 -1.14
C ASP A 74 27.92 28.14 -2.11
N GLN A 75 28.87 27.25 -1.77
CA GLN A 75 29.17 26.05 -2.54
C GLN A 75 28.04 25.01 -2.45
N LEU A 76 27.31 24.98 -1.33
CA LEU A 76 26.19 24.06 -1.12
C LEU A 76 25.04 24.29 -2.12
N SER A 77 24.82 25.54 -2.53
CA SER A 77 23.80 25.89 -3.54
C SER A 77 24.17 25.43 -4.96
N LYS A 78 25.48 25.27 -5.24
CA LYS A 78 26.02 24.85 -6.53
C LYS A 78 26.20 23.35 -6.67
N VAL A 79 26.04 22.60 -5.57
CA VAL A 79 25.91 21.15 -5.63
C VAL A 79 24.56 20.86 -6.29
N SER A 80 24.55 20.73 -7.62
CA SER A 80 23.45 20.05 -8.30
C SER A 80 23.35 18.67 -7.65
N ASN A 81 22.18 18.34 -7.12
CA ASN A 81 21.85 17.04 -6.52
C ASN A 81 22.12 15.89 -7.51
N ASN A 82 23.39 15.50 -7.66
CA ASN A 82 23.81 14.42 -8.55
C ASN A 82 24.01 13.11 -7.79
N ASP A 83 23.81 13.09 -6.47
CA ASP A 83 23.99 11.90 -5.64
C ASP A 83 22.84 11.67 -4.65
N GLU A 84 21.63 12.10 -4.97
CA GLU A 84 20.49 11.26 -4.61
C GLU A 84 20.37 10.22 -5.72
N LYS A 85 21.14 9.13 -5.59
CA LYS A 85 20.74 7.87 -6.20
C LYS A 85 19.37 7.53 -5.62
N LYS A 86 18.31 8.05 -6.25
CA LYS A 86 17.04 7.36 -6.26
C LYS A 86 17.40 5.95 -6.71
N HIS A 87 17.29 5.01 -5.79
CA HIS A 87 17.17 3.61 -6.13
C HIS A 87 15.85 3.49 -6.92
N GLU A 88 15.85 4.00 -8.15
CA GLU A 88 14.86 3.64 -9.12
C GLU A 88 15.22 2.22 -9.49
N ASP A 89 14.46 1.27 -8.95
CA ASP A 89 14.48 -0.11 -9.42
C ASP A 89 14.16 -0.10 -10.92
N ILE A 90 15.20 -0.01 -11.75
CA ILE A 90 15.12 -0.01 -13.21
C ILE A 90 14.61 -1.38 -13.72
N GLN A 91 14.53 -2.39 -12.85
CA GLN A 91 13.83 -3.65 -13.12
C GLN A 91 12.38 -3.62 -12.59
N GLY A 92 11.53 -2.71 -13.07
CA GLY A 92 10.25 -2.51 -12.39
C GLY A 92 9.01 -2.27 -13.22
N LYS A 93 9.01 -1.40 -14.24
CA LYS A 93 7.72 -0.81 -14.72
C LYS A 93 6.69 -1.82 -15.26
N LYS A 94 7.13 -2.99 -15.76
CA LYS A 94 6.24 -4.13 -16.11
C LYS A 94 5.97 -5.06 -14.92
N ALA A 95 6.98 -5.34 -14.10
CA ALA A 95 6.86 -6.19 -12.91
C ALA A 95 5.95 -5.54 -11.85
N VAL A 96 6.12 -4.26 -11.55
CA VAL A 96 5.29 -3.44 -10.65
C VAL A 96 3.83 -3.37 -11.14
N LYS A 97 3.57 -3.38 -12.45
CA LYS A 97 2.19 -3.40 -12.98
C LYS A 97 1.52 -4.77 -12.83
N LEU A 98 2.27 -5.86 -12.99
CA LEU A 98 1.79 -7.22 -12.72
C LEU A 98 1.62 -7.43 -11.21
N GLU A 99 2.59 -7.00 -10.41
CA GLU A 99 2.56 -7.06 -8.95
C GLU A 99 1.41 -6.22 -8.38
N ASN A 100 1.12 -5.02 -8.91
CA ASN A 100 -0.04 -4.22 -8.50
C ASN A 100 -1.38 -4.85 -8.94
N ARG A 101 -1.41 -5.59 -10.05
CA ARG A 101 -2.60 -6.39 -10.45
C ARG A 101 -2.79 -7.59 -9.53
N GLU A 102 -1.71 -8.25 -9.12
CA GLU A 102 -1.74 -9.37 -8.18
C GLU A 102 -2.05 -8.93 -6.75
N LYS A 103 -1.54 -7.76 -6.32
CA LYS A 103 -1.87 -7.09 -5.05
C LYS A 103 -3.32 -6.61 -5.01
N SER A 104 -3.86 -6.05 -6.11
CA SER A 104 -5.30 -5.69 -6.17
C SER A 104 -6.23 -6.92 -6.24
N ALA A 105 -5.76 -8.03 -6.80
CA ALA A 105 -6.45 -9.33 -6.73
C ALA A 105 -6.44 -9.91 -5.31
N ARG A 106 -5.33 -9.74 -4.57
CA ARG A 106 -5.16 -10.11 -3.16
C ARG A 106 -5.42 -8.97 -2.18
N SER A 107 -6.29 -8.00 -2.48
CA SER A 107 -6.50 -6.83 -1.59
C SER A 107 -6.93 -7.25 -0.18
N THR A 108 -5.95 -7.36 0.71
CA THR A 108 -6.05 -7.49 2.16
C THR A 108 -5.97 -6.11 2.83
N THR A 109 -6.04 -5.02 2.06
CA THR A 109 -5.88 -3.65 2.58
C THR A 109 -7.06 -3.24 3.46
N ASP A 110 -8.27 -3.72 3.16
CA ASP A 110 -9.47 -3.40 3.93
C ASP A 110 -10.01 -4.64 4.66
N TRP A 111 -10.26 -4.50 5.97
CA TRP A 111 -10.73 -5.58 6.85
C TRP A 111 -12.00 -6.29 6.36
N PHE A 112 -12.86 -5.57 5.63
CA PHE A 112 -14.15 -6.07 5.15
C PHE A 112 -14.14 -6.56 3.69
N THR A 113 -13.00 -6.47 3.00
CA THR A 113 -12.93 -6.88 1.59
C THR A 113 -12.78 -8.39 1.47
N MET A 114 -13.78 -9.04 0.87
CA MET A 114 -13.73 -10.48 0.60
C MET A 114 -12.63 -10.81 -0.43
N PRO A 115 -11.94 -11.96 -0.28
CA PRO A 115 -10.96 -12.41 -1.25
C PRO A 115 -11.62 -12.68 -2.60
N LYS A 116 -10.93 -12.30 -3.68
CA LYS A 116 -11.33 -12.71 -5.03
C LYS A 116 -11.02 -14.19 -5.19
N VAL A 117 -11.95 -14.93 -5.78
CA VAL A 117 -11.80 -16.38 -5.94
C VAL A 117 -10.95 -16.68 -7.16
N ASP A 118 -9.85 -17.40 -6.95
CA ASP A 118 -9.01 -17.92 -8.03
C ASP A 118 -9.79 -18.90 -8.92
N SER A 119 -9.45 -18.98 -10.21
CA SER A 119 -10.13 -19.87 -11.16
C SER A 119 -10.16 -21.33 -10.69
N TYR A 120 -9.06 -21.82 -10.11
CA TYR A 120 -8.98 -23.19 -9.57
C TYR A 120 -10.00 -23.45 -8.45
N LYS A 121 -10.14 -22.51 -7.50
CA LYS A 121 -11.14 -22.62 -6.43
C LYS A 121 -12.56 -22.51 -6.98
N ARG A 122 -12.77 -21.68 -7.99
CA ARG A 122 -14.06 -21.54 -8.66
C ARG A 122 -14.54 -22.86 -9.25
N ASP A 123 -13.64 -23.63 -9.87
CA ASP A 123 -13.99 -24.92 -10.49
C ASP A 123 -14.42 -25.97 -9.46
N GLN A 124 -13.83 -25.95 -8.26
CA GLN A 124 -14.23 -26.84 -7.16
C GLN A 124 -15.66 -26.53 -6.68
N VAL A 125 -15.98 -25.25 -6.50
CA VAL A 125 -17.27 -24.79 -5.93
C VAL A 125 -18.33 -24.58 -7.02
N GLN A 126 -17.99 -24.72 -8.30
CA GLN A 126 -18.88 -24.43 -9.43
C GLN A 126 -20.24 -25.13 -9.32
N ARG A 127 -20.24 -26.39 -8.88
CA ARG A 127 -21.47 -27.19 -8.73
C ARG A 127 -22.40 -26.62 -7.67
N ASP A 128 -21.86 -26.24 -6.52
CA ASP A 128 -22.63 -25.64 -5.42
C ASP A 128 -23.18 -24.25 -5.82
N LEU A 129 -22.43 -23.48 -6.61
CA LEU A 129 -22.92 -22.20 -7.14
C LEU A 129 -24.08 -22.40 -8.12
N LEU A 130 -24.01 -23.43 -8.98
CA LEU A 130 -25.12 -23.78 -9.85
C LEU A 130 -26.35 -24.22 -9.04
N LEU A 131 -26.12 -24.98 -7.95
CA LEU A 131 -27.18 -25.39 -7.05
C LEU A 131 -27.89 -24.17 -6.43
N LEU A 132 -27.13 -23.20 -5.94
CA LEU A 132 -27.67 -21.96 -5.39
C LEU A 132 -28.44 -21.14 -6.42
N LYS A 133 -27.94 -21.06 -7.66
CA LYS A 133 -28.63 -20.42 -8.79
C LYS A 133 -29.99 -21.09 -9.06
N HIS A 134 -30.06 -22.41 -8.94
CA HIS A 134 -31.24 -23.22 -9.22
C HIS A 134 -32.04 -23.59 -7.96
N ARG A 135 -31.82 -22.88 -6.83
CA ARG A 135 -32.44 -23.18 -5.52
C ARG A 135 -33.97 -23.31 -5.54
N SER A 136 -34.64 -22.61 -6.46
CA SER A 136 -36.10 -22.66 -6.61
C SER A 136 -36.65 -23.99 -7.12
N ALA A 137 -35.83 -24.84 -7.71
CA ALA A 137 -36.24 -26.13 -8.26
C ALA A 137 -35.84 -27.32 -7.37
N LEU A 138 -35.19 -27.08 -6.23
CA LEU A 138 -34.67 -28.14 -5.37
C LEU A 138 -35.75 -28.79 -4.52
N ASP A 139 -36.51 -27.96 -3.80
CA ASP A 139 -37.59 -28.43 -2.93
C ASP A 139 -38.93 -27.89 -3.46
N PRO A 140 -39.90 -28.76 -3.79
CA PRO A 140 -41.21 -28.35 -4.30
C PRO A 140 -42.03 -27.53 -3.29
N LYS A 141 -41.67 -27.55 -2.00
CA LYS A 141 -42.36 -26.81 -0.93
C LYS A 141 -41.71 -25.45 -0.65
N ARG A 142 -40.49 -25.21 -1.13
CA ARG A 142 -39.76 -23.96 -0.87
C ARG A 142 -39.79 -23.04 -2.09
N HIS A 143 -40.62 -22.01 -1.99
CA HIS A 143 -40.73 -20.97 -3.01
C HIS A 143 -39.93 -19.73 -2.60
N TYR A 144 -38.79 -19.52 -3.26
CA TYR A 144 -37.97 -18.31 -3.06
C TYR A 144 -38.50 -17.13 -3.87
N LYS A 145 -38.17 -15.91 -3.43
CA LYS A 145 -38.36 -14.70 -4.24
C LYS A 145 -37.60 -14.85 -5.56
N LYS A 146 -38.26 -14.45 -6.66
CA LYS A 146 -37.67 -14.49 -8.01
C LYS A 146 -36.51 -13.50 -8.07
N ASP A 147 -35.31 -14.04 -8.28
CA ASP A 147 -34.08 -13.27 -8.40
C ASP A 147 -33.21 -13.87 -9.52
N LYS A 148 -32.53 -13.01 -10.28
CA LYS A 148 -31.60 -13.42 -11.34
C LYS A 148 -30.19 -13.50 -10.75
N TRP A 149 -30.00 -14.47 -9.85
CA TRP A 149 -28.72 -14.65 -9.17
C TRP A 149 -27.61 -14.98 -10.18
N LYS A 150 -26.54 -14.17 -10.14
CA LYS A 150 -25.29 -14.37 -10.88
C LYS A 150 -24.18 -14.60 -9.86
N VAL A 151 -23.20 -15.42 -10.23
CA VAL A 151 -22.04 -15.67 -9.36
C VAL A 151 -21.29 -14.35 -9.13
N PRO A 152 -21.13 -13.90 -7.87
CA PRO A 152 -20.35 -12.70 -7.54
C PRO A 152 -18.87 -12.84 -7.91
N ASP A 153 -18.16 -11.71 -8.11
CA ASP A 153 -16.71 -11.72 -8.38
C ASP A 153 -15.88 -12.10 -7.15
N ARG A 154 -16.33 -11.67 -5.97
CA ARG A 154 -15.72 -11.97 -4.67
C ARG A 154 -16.73 -12.71 -3.81
N PHE A 155 -16.35 -13.88 -3.31
CA PHE A 155 -17.16 -14.68 -2.40
C PHE A 155 -16.25 -15.61 -1.59
N SER A 156 -16.77 -16.12 -0.47
CA SER A 156 -16.10 -17.11 0.36
C SER A 156 -17.09 -18.21 0.69
N VAL A 157 -16.60 -19.43 0.82
CA VAL A 157 -17.37 -20.56 1.33
C VAL A 157 -17.07 -20.68 2.81
N GLY A 158 -18.11 -20.73 3.63
CA GLY A 158 -18.00 -20.89 5.07
C GLY A 158 -18.89 -22.02 5.56
N THR A 159 -18.57 -22.54 6.75
CA THR A 159 -19.36 -23.55 7.45
C THR A 159 -20.02 -22.90 8.66
N ILE A 160 -21.30 -23.21 8.90
CA ILE A 160 -22.02 -22.71 10.08
C ILE A 160 -21.45 -23.41 11.32
N VAL A 161 -20.97 -22.62 12.28
CA VAL A 161 -20.55 -23.11 13.59
C VAL A 161 -21.72 -22.99 14.55
N GLU A 162 -22.32 -24.12 14.88
CA GLU A 162 -23.45 -24.19 15.82
C GLU A 162 -22.96 -23.99 17.26
N ASP A 163 -23.70 -23.19 18.02
CA ASP A 163 -23.42 -22.96 19.44
C ASP A 163 -23.65 -24.23 20.28
N LYS A 164 -23.07 -24.28 21.48
CA LYS A 164 -23.21 -25.38 22.44
C LYS A 164 -24.49 -25.28 23.27
N THR A 165 -25.35 -24.31 23.01
CA THR A 165 -26.62 -24.10 23.74
C THR A 165 -27.76 -24.94 23.17
N GLU A 166 -27.79 -25.17 21.85
CA GLU A 166 -28.81 -25.98 21.18
C GLU A 166 -28.25 -27.30 20.62
N PHE A 167 -28.64 -28.44 21.19
CA PHE A 167 -28.10 -29.75 20.82
C PHE A 167 -28.96 -30.57 19.85
N PHE A 168 -30.29 -30.43 19.89
CA PHE A 168 -31.20 -31.41 19.26
C PHE A 168 -32.05 -30.87 18.11
N SER A 169 -32.16 -29.55 17.94
CA SER A 169 -33.04 -28.95 16.92
C SER A 169 -32.29 -28.65 15.62
N SER A 170 -31.37 -27.71 15.68
CA SER A 170 -30.65 -27.16 14.53
C SER A 170 -29.33 -27.88 14.24
N ARG A 171 -28.81 -28.63 15.22
CA ARG A 171 -27.47 -29.21 15.21
C ARG A 171 -27.38 -30.48 14.36
N MET A 172 -26.47 -30.46 13.39
CA MET A 172 -26.17 -31.63 12.56
C MET A 172 -25.18 -32.56 13.26
N THR A 173 -25.45 -33.87 13.21
CA THR A 173 -24.51 -34.88 13.71
C THR A 173 -23.27 -34.96 12.83
N ASN A 174 -22.14 -35.46 13.37
CA ASN A 174 -20.89 -35.56 12.60
C ASN A 174 -21.02 -36.38 11.31
N LYS A 175 -21.91 -37.38 11.28
CA LYS A 175 -22.16 -38.22 10.09
C LYS A 175 -22.89 -37.47 8.98
N GLN A 176 -23.79 -36.56 9.36
CA GLN A 176 -24.58 -35.76 8.43
C GLN A 176 -23.82 -34.53 7.93
N ARG A 177 -22.77 -34.10 8.63
CA ARG A 177 -21.88 -33.01 8.18
C ARG A 177 -21.09 -33.46 6.96
N LYS A 178 -21.32 -32.79 5.84
CA LYS A 178 -20.65 -33.03 4.55
C LYS A 178 -19.79 -31.84 4.15
N SER A 179 -18.88 -32.06 3.21
CA SER A 179 -17.92 -31.03 2.77
C SER A 179 -18.57 -30.01 1.83
N THR A 180 -19.58 -30.43 1.06
CA THR A 180 -20.24 -29.59 0.04
C THR A 180 -21.77 -29.58 0.20
N MET A 181 -22.41 -28.55 -0.33
CA MET A 181 -23.87 -28.46 -0.35
C MET A 181 -24.47 -29.54 -1.24
N LEU A 182 -23.83 -29.84 -2.37
CA LEU A 182 -24.22 -30.92 -3.26
C LEU A 182 -24.21 -32.29 -2.57
N GLU A 183 -23.14 -32.61 -1.83
CA GLU A 183 -23.03 -33.89 -1.11
C GLU A 183 -24.12 -34.03 -0.05
N THR A 184 -24.46 -32.93 0.63
CA THR A 184 -25.59 -32.90 1.58
C THR A 184 -26.91 -33.21 0.88
N LEU A 185 -27.14 -32.62 -0.31
CA LEU A 185 -28.35 -32.86 -1.09
C LEU A 185 -28.42 -34.30 -1.64
N MET A 186 -27.28 -34.87 -2.05
CA MET A 186 -27.21 -36.25 -2.53
C MET A 186 -27.42 -37.27 -1.41
N ALA A 187 -27.09 -36.91 -0.17
CA ALA A 187 -27.34 -37.76 1.00
C ALA A 187 -28.81 -37.74 1.46
N ASP A 188 -29.63 -36.80 0.97
CA ASP A 188 -31.05 -36.71 1.29
C ASP A 188 -31.89 -37.60 0.35
N ASP A 189 -32.42 -38.69 0.91
CA ASP A 189 -33.22 -39.67 0.17
C ASP A 189 -34.53 -39.09 -0.38
N ASP A 190 -35.16 -38.17 0.32
CA ASP A 190 -36.46 -37.64 -0.09
C ASP A 190 -36.31 -36.69 -1.28
N SER A 191 -35.27 -35.86 -1.26
CA SER A 191 -34.85 -35.06 -2.41
C SER A 191 -34.52 -35.95 -3.62
N ASN A 192 -33.77 -37.04 -3.42
CA ASN A 192 -33.42 -37.98 -4.50
C ASN A 192 -34.65 -38.63 -5.13
N LYS A 193 -35.63 -39.09 -4.33
CA LYS A 193 -36.89 -39.65 -4.83
C LYS A 193 -37.65 -38.63 -5.67
N TYR A 194 -37.75 -37.39 -5.18
CA TYR A 194 -38.41 -36.30 -5.90
C TYR A 194 -37.73 -36.01 -7.24
N PHE A 195 -36.41 -35.82 -7.25
CA PHE A 195 -35.66 -35.54 -8.47
C PHE A 195 -35.76 -36.68 -9.48
N LYS A 196 -35.65 -37.94 -9.04
CA LYS A 196 -35.78 -39.11 -9.92
C LYS A 196 -37.16 -39.15 -10.57
N ARG A 197 -38.23 -38.99 -9.78
CA ARG A 197 -39.60 -38.97 -10.27
C ARG A 197 -39.84 -37.83 -11.26
N LYS A 198 -39.45 -36.59 -10.89
CA LYS A 198 -39.66 -35.42 -11.75
C LYS A 198 -38.81 -35.45 -13.00
N TYR A 199 -37.59 -35.97 -12.92
CA TYR A 199 -36.74 -36.15 -14.08
C TYR A 199 -37.37 -37.12 -15.08
N ALA A 200 -37.86 -38.28 -14.63
CA ALA A 200 -38.55 -39.24 -15.49
C ALA A 200 -39.79 -38.62 -16.17
N GLU A 201 -40.65 -37.93 -15.41
CA GLU A 201 -41.82 -37.21 -15.94
C GLU A 201 -41.42 -36.19 -17.03
N ILE A 202 -40.34 -35.44 -16.79
CA ILE A 202 -39.81 -34.46 -17.76
C ILE A 202 -39.24 -35.17 -19.00
N GLN A 203 -38.52 -36.28 -18.83
CA GLN A 203 -37.97 -37.05 -19.95
C GLN A 203 -39.06 -37.65 -20.82
N ASP A 204 -40.10 -38.23 -20.22
CA ASP A 204 -41.23 -38.80 -20.93
C ASP A 204 -41.96 -37.71 -21.73
N ARG A 205 -42.25 -36.57 -21.08
CA ARG A 205 -42.86 -35.42 -21.76
C ARG A 205 -41.99 -34.89 -22.90
N LYS A 206 -40.67 -34.80 -22.70
CA LYS A 206 -39.72 -34.34 -23.72
C LYS A 206 -39.50 -35.35 -24.84
N THR A 207 -39.70 -36.64 -24.61
CA THR A 207 -39.47 -37.71 -25.59
C THR A 207 -40.74 -38.07 -26.35
N SER A 208 -41.91 -37.78 -25.79
CA SER A 208 -43.20 -37.91 -26.45
C SER A 208 -43.20 -37.27 -27.84
N GLY A 209 -43.75 -37.97 -28.84
CA GLY A 209 -43.87 -37.49 -30.22
C GLY A 209 -42.56 -37.40 -31.02
N LYS A 210 -41.39 -37.70 -30.44
CA LYS A 210 -40.10 -37.63 -31.15
C LYS A 210 -39.84 -38.88 -32.00
N LYS A 211 -38.58 -39.06 -32.41
CA LYS A 211 -38.11 -40.16 -33.26
C LYS A 211 -38.53 -41.55 -32.78
N GLY A 212 -38.58 -41.81 -31.47
CA GLY A 212 -39.03 -43.10 -30.92
C GLY A 212 -40.49 -43.40 -31.29
N HIS A 213 -41.37 -42.41 -31.13
CA HIS A 213 -42.77 -42.51 -31.52
C HIS A 213 -42.93 -42.71 -33.04
N TYR A 214 -42.22 -41.92 -33.84
CA TYR A 214 -42.23 -42.05 -35.30
C TYR A 214 -41.78 -43.44 -35.78
N LYS A 215 -40.68 -43.96 -35.22
CA LYS A 215 -40.18 -45.32 -35.54
C LYS A 215 -41.22 -46.38 -35.21
N LYS A 216 -41.86 -46.30 -34.04
CA LYS A 216 -42.92 -47.22 -33.63
C LYS A 216 -44.11 -47.20 -34.59
N ILE A 217 -44.54 -46.03 -35.04
CA ILE A 217 -45.61 -45.91 -36.06
C ILE A 217 -45.18 -46.55 -37.38
N LYS A 218 -43.95 -46.29 -37.84
CA LYS A 218 -43.44 -46.86 -39.09
C LYS A 218 -43.37 -48.39 -39.04
N GLU A 219 -42.94 -48.94 -37.91
CA GLU A 219 -42.91 -50.38 -37.68
C GLU A 219 -44.32 -51.00 -37.66
N MET A 220 -45.28 -50.35 -37.00
CA MET A 220 -46.69 -50.78 -37.02
C MET A 220 -47.27 -50.75 -38.44
N ARG A 221 -46.90 -49.77 -39.28
CA ARG A 221 -47.31 -49.72 -40.69
C ARG A 221 -46.67 -50.83 -41.53
N LYS A 222 -45.42 -51.22 -41.24
CA LYS A 222 -44.70 -52.28 -41.97
C LYS A 222 -45.20 -53.68 -41.60
N ARG A 223 -45.72 -53.86 -40.38
CA ARG A 223 -46.27 -55.14 -39.89
C ARG A 223 -47.66 -55.46 -40.45
N LYS A 224 -48.31 -54.50 -41.11
CA LYS A 224 -49.61 -54.68 -41.75
C LYS A 224 -49.40 -55.01 -43.22
#